data_AF-A0A353P2J3-F1
#
_entry.id   AF-A0A353P2J3-F1
#
_cell.length_a   1.000
_cell.length_b   1.000
_cell.length_c   1.000
_cell.angle_alpha   90.00
_cell.angle_beta   90.00
_cell.angle_gamma   90.00
#
_symmetry.space_group_name_H-M   'P 1'
#
loop_
_entity.id
_entity.type
_entity.pdbx_description
1 polymer ?
#
loop_
_entity_poly.entity_id
_entity_poly.type
_entity_poly.pdbx_seq_one_letter_code
_entity_poly.pdbx_strand_id
1 'polypeptide(L)'
;MKTGKMTNCLLLVFLIVTDSTKADFTLRGNEQLTFNWQTINGYLYNTSRVFIVPNGHISYLRCYNYSTANMSGGIAVRINSYNYSTVNISSGSVSILAADDSSTINLSSGTVARIDTFGYSTTNISGGNISGNLYLNDYSNMNFFGGTFNGLLSNFYDFSTTTFHGKNFNCGSGLTLNGNRILGTGILSGQWLNGTTWSVNIMYNDPTATILIPEPATLLLFGFGAVMLRKKRL
;
A
#
# COMPACT_ATOMS: atom_id res chain seq x y z
N MET A 1 -11.14 67.21 -14.69
CA MET A 1 -11.89 65.93 -14.71
C MET A 1 -11.17 64.96 -15.63
N LYS A 2 -10.42 63.98 -15.10
CA LYS A 2 -9.81 62.90 -15.89
C LYS A 2 -10.77 61.71 -15.91
N THR A 3 -11.23 61.34 -17.10
CA THR A 3 -12.13 60.21 -17.34
C THR A 3 -11.35 58.90 -17.25
N GLY A 4 -11.68 58.07 -16.26
CA GLY A 4 -11.13 56.73 -16.10
C GLY A 4 -11.72 55.77 -17.12
N LYS A 5 -10.88 55.14 -17.94
CA LYS A 5 -11.26 53.98 -18.76
C LYS A 5 -11.44 52.78 -17.82
N MET A 6 -12.67 52.33 -17.64
CA MET A 6 -12.94 51.01 -17.07
C MET A 6 -12.64 49.95 -18.13
N THR A 7 -11.56 49.21 -17.92
CA THR A 7 -11.21 48.03 -18.71
C THR A 7 -12.10 46.89 -18.24
N ASN A 8 -13.05 46.47 -19.08
CA ASN A 8 -13.88 45.30 -18.83
C ASN A 8 -12.98 44.04 -18.79
N CYS A 9 -12.80 43.47 -17.60
CA CYS A 9 -12.23 42.13 -17.45
C CYS A 9 -13.26 41.11 -17.92
N LEU A 10 -13.05 40.56 -19.12
CA LEU A 10 -13.79 39.42 -19.63
C LEU A 10 -13.41 38.18 -18.81
N LEU A 11 -14.30 37.71 -17.95
CA LEU A 11 -14.14 36.45 -17.23
C LEU A 11 -14.49 35.30 -18.18
N LEU A 12 -13.46 34.66 -18.73
CA LEU A 12 -13.61 33.50 -19.60
C LEU A 12 -13.80 32.25 -18.73
N VAL A 13 -15.04 31.77 -18.60
CA VAL A 13 -15.34 30.50 -17.94
C VAL A 13 -15.13 29.39 -18.95
N PHE A 14 -14.02 28.65 -18.83
CA PHE A 14 -13.82 27.42 -19.59
C PHE A 14 -14.65 26.29 -18.98
N LEU A 15 -15.70 25.89 -19.68
CA LEU A 15 -16.39 24.63 -19.42
C LEU A 15 -15.52 23.50 -19.99
N ILE A 16 -14.67 22.88 -19.16
CA ILE A 16 -13.89 21.72 -19.56
C ILE A 16 -14.79 20.49 -19.46
N VAL A 17 -15.27 20.02 -20.61
CA VAL A 17 -15.88 18.69 -20.74
C VAL A 17 -14.72 17.69 -20.85
N THR A 18 -14.35 17.06 -19.72
CA THR A 18 -13.31 16.03 -19.72
C THR A 18 -13.87 14.73 -20.30
N ASP A 19 -13.33 14.33 -21.45
CA ASP A 19 -13.42 12.97 -21.95
C ASP A 19 -12.76 12.04 -20.91
N SER A 20 -13.56 11.21 -20.25
CA SER A 20 -13.13 10.34 -19.13
C SER A 20 -12.09 9.29 -19.52
N THR A 21 -11.75 9.19 -20.81
CA THR A 21 -10.72 8.29 -21.33
C THR A 21 -9.33 8.92 -21.42
N LYS A 22 -9.20 10.25 -21.35
CA LYS A 22 -7.90 10.93 -21.43
C LYS A 22 -7.27 11.06 -20.04
N ALA A 23 -5.95 10.85 -20.02
CA ALA A 23 -5.10 11.25 -18.92
C ALA A 23 -5.20 12.76 -18.70
N ASP A 24 -5.42 13.20 -17.47
CA ASP A 24 -5.27 14.62 -17.12
C ASP A 24 -3.79 14.99 -17.04
N PHE A 25 -2.94 14.03 -16.67
CA PHE A 25 -1.50 14.14 -16.79
C PHE A 25 -0.83 12.81 -17.14
N THR A 26 0.27 12.89 -17.88
CA THR A 26 1.16 11.76 -18.17
C THR A 26 2.58 12.20 -17.90
N LEU A 27 3.28 11.51 -17.00
CA LEU A 27 4.70 11.74 -16.73
C LEU A 27 5.55 10.65 -17.40
N ARG A 28 6.66 11.04 -18.00
CA ARG A 28 7.62 10.15 -18.69
C ARG A 28 9.06 10.47 -18.26
N GLY A 29 9.96 9.53 -18.53
CA GLY A 29 11.39 9.71 -18.19
C GLY A 29 11.57 9.96 -16.69
N ASN A 30 12.25 11.06 -16.33
CA ASN A 30 12.50 11.47 -14.95
C ASN A 30 11.58 12.63 -14.47
N GLU A 31 10.46 12.87 -15.16
CA GLU A 31 9.54 13.95 -14.82
C GLU A 31 8.94 13.79 -13.42
N GLN A 32 8.65 14.92 -12.77
CA GLN A 32 8.10 14.95 -11.42
C GLN A 32 6.92 15.92 -11.34
N LEU A 33 5.90 15.56 -10.57
CA LEU A 33 4.74 16.40 -10.31
C LEU A 33 4.35 16.38 -8.84
N THR A 34 4.14 17.54 -8.24
CA THR A 34 3.44 17.66 -6.96
C THR A 34 1.98 17.97 -7.22
N PHE A 35 1.09 17.16 -6.67
CA PHE A 35 -0.32 17.12 -6.99
C PHE A 35 -1.16 17.50 -5.76
N ASN A 36 -1.82 18.66 -5.82
CA ASN A 36 -2.65 19.22 -4.74
C ASN A 36 -4.03 19.72 -5.22
N TRP A 37 -4.48 19.28 -6.39
CA TRP A 37 -5.79 19.62 -6.97
C TRP A 37 -6.61 18.35 -7.27
N GLN A 38 -7.73 18.49 -7.96
CA GLN A 38 -8.60 17.38 -8.35
C GLN A 38 -8.31 16.91 -9.76
N THR A 39 -8.19 15.59 -9.95
CA THR A 39 -7.96 14.96 -11.24
C THR A 39 -8.68 13.62 -11.30
N ILE A 40 -9.05 13.21 -12.49
CA ILE A 40 -9.66 11.92 -12.79
C ILE A 40 -8.57 10.88 -13.06
N ASN A 41 -7.63 11.13 -13.98
CA ASN A 41 -6.68 10.12 -14.45
C ASN A 41 -5.23 10.62 -14.51
N GLY A 42 -4.31 9.91 -13.85
CA GLY A 42 -2.86 10.14 -13.92
C GLY A 42 -2.10 8.90 -14.38
N TYR A 43 -1.09 9.11 -15.24
CA TYR A 43 -0.21 8.05 -15.73
C TYR A 43 1.26 8.39 -15.48
N LEU A 44 2.00 7.44 -14.93
CA LEU A 44 3.45 7.56 -14.72
C LEU A 44 4.16 6.45 -15.49
N TYR A 45 5.19 6.81 -16.23
CA TYR A 45 6.04 5.87 -16.96
C TYR A 45 7.51 6.03 -16.59
N ASN A 46 8.30 5.00 -16.91
CA ASN A 46 9.75 4.97 -16.71
C ASN A 46 10.11 5.27 -15.25
N THR A 47 10.90 6.29 -14.97
CA THR A 47 11.41 6.66 -13.65
C THR A 47 10.72 7.91 -13.09
N SER A 48 9.56 8.27 -13.65
CA SER A 48 8.80 9.46 -13.27
C SER A 48 8.19 9.34 -11.89
N ARG A 49 7.86 10.49 -11.28
CA ARG A 49 7.40 10.54 -9.90
C ARG A 49 6.22 11.49 -9.71
N VAL A 50 5.26 11.08 -8.89
CA VAL A 50 4.19 11.96 -8.43
C VAL A 50 4.19 12.04 -6.90
N PHE A 51 3.94 13.22 -6.38
CA PHE A 51 3.79 13.50 -4.96
C PHE A 51 2.36 13.98 -4.71
N ILE A 52 1.51 13.10 -4.18
CA ILE A 52 0.14 13.44 -3.77
C ILE A 52 0.23 14.00 -2.34
N VAL A 53 -0.11 15.28 -2.21
CA VAL A 53 -0.04 16.02 -0.94
C VAL A 53 -1.46 16.34 -0.45
N PRO A 54 -1.65 16.92 0.75
CA PRO A 54 -2.97 17.34 1.20
C PRO A 54 -3.72 18.16 0.14
N ASN A 55 -5.04 17.95 0.06
CA ASN A 55 -5.96 18.46 -0.96
C ASN A 55 -5.85 17.83 -2.36
N GLY A 56 -4.84 17.01 -2.63
CA GLY A 56 -4.81 16.18 -3.84
C GLY A 56 -5.96 15.17 -3.84
N HIS A 57 -6.74 15.14 -4.92
CA HIS A 57 -7.78 14.13 -5.15
C HIS A 57 -7.60 13.49 -6.53
N ILE A 58 -7.35 12.18 -6.58
CA ILE A 58 -7.17 11.45 -7.84
C ILE A 58 -8.11 10.25 -7.94
N SER A 59 -8.86 10.13 -9.02
CA SER A 59 -9.72 8.94 -9.20
C SER A 59 -8.87 7.71 -9.58
N TYR A 60 -8.00 7.82 -10.58
CA TYR A 60 -7.17 6.70 -11.03
C TYR A 60 -5.74 7.15 -11.26
N LEU A 61 -4.80 6.51 -10.57
CA LEU A 61 -3.38 6.66 -10.80
C LEU A 61 -2.78 5.33 -11.26
N ARG A 62 -2.08 5.32 -12.39
CA ARG A 62 -1.38 4.13 -12.89
C ARG A 62 0.11 4.40 -13.02
N CYS A 63 0.90 3.59 -12.32
CA CYS A 63 2.35 3.64 -12.30
C CYS A 63 2.92 2.48 -13.10
N TYR A 64 3.72 2.75 -14.12
CA TYR A 64 4.35 1.74 -14.97
C TYR A 64 5.88 1.79 -14.87
N ASN A 65 6.52 0.68 -15.23
CA ASN A 65 7.97 0.51 -15.31
C ASN A 65 8.65 0.70 -13.95
N TYR A 66 9.38 1.79 -13.73
CA TYR A 66 10.14 2.08 -12.49
C TYR A 66 9.63 3.34 -11.80
N SER A 67 8.36 3.69 -12.04
CA SER A 67 7.80 4.96 -11.58
C SER A 67 7.46 4.91 -10.10
N THR A 68 7.31 6.09 -9.49
CA THR A 68 7.05 6.19 -8.06
C THR A 68 5.89 7.13 -7.76
N ALA A 69 4.89 6.64 -7.03
CA ALA A 69 3.88 7.48 -6.41
C ALA A 69 4.16 7.61 -4.91
N ASN A 70 4.28 8.84 -4.42
CA ASN A 70 4.42 9.13 -2.99
C ASN A 70 3.19 9.89 -2.52
N MET A 71 2.48 9.33 -1.54
CA MET A 71 1.30 9.95 -0.94
C MET A 71 1.59 10.31 0.51
N SER A 72 1.53 11.61 0.81
CA SER A 72 1.67 12.17 2.16
C SER A 72 0.40 12.89 2.62
N GLY A 73 -0.71 12.69 1.92
CA GLY A 73 -2.03 13.26 2.19
C GLY A 73 -2.96 13.06 1.01
N GLY A 74 -4.15 13.70 1.07
CA GLY A 74 -5.11 13.66 -0.02
C GLY A 74 -5.93 12.36 -0.07
N ILE A 75 -6.62 12.17 -1.20
CA ILE A 75 -7.53 11.05 -1.45
C ILE A 75 -7.22 10.46 -2.83
N ALA A 76 -7.15 9.14 -2.90
CA ALA A 76 -7.12 8.42 -4.17
C ALA A 76 -8.24 7.38 -4.20
N VAL A 77 -9.02 7.32 -5.28
CA VAL A 77 -9.98 6.21 -5.43
C VAL A 77 -9.21 4.93 -5.77
N ARG A 78 -8.28 4.99 -6.72
CA ARG A 78 -7.46 3.85 -7.08
C ARG A 78 -6.02 4.22 -7.45
N ILE A 79 -5.06 3.49 -6.89
CA ILE A 79 -3.66 3.54 -7.30
C ILE A 79 -3.24 2.13 -7.71
N ASN A 80 -2.77 1.99 -8.96
CA ASN A 80 -2.20 0.76 -9.49
C ASN A 80 -0.70 0.95 -9.75
N SER A 81 0.10 0.00 -9.30
CA SER A 81 1.51 -0.17 -9.68
C SER A 81 1.68 -1.41 -10.54
N TYR A 82 2.38 -1.27 -11.66
CA TYR A 82 2.72 -2.31 -12.61
C TYR A 82 4.24 -2.41 -12.78
N ASN A 83 4.72 -3.53 -13.35
CA ASN A 83 6.15 -3.81 -13.57
C ASN A 83 6.97 -3.70 -12.27
N TYR A 84 7.90 -2.73 -12.17
CA TYR A 84 8.81 -2.50 -11.05
C TYR A 84 8.51 -1.18 -10.32
N SER A 85 7.29 -0.66 -10.44
CA SER A 85 6.92 0.62 -9.86
C SER A 85 6.72 0.53 -8.34
N THR A 86 6.78 1.67 -7.66
CA THR A 86 6.67 1.76 -6.21
C THR A 86 5.59 2.76 -5.80
N VAL A 87 4.75 2.37 -4.85
CA VAL A 87 3.78 3.27 -4.21
C VAL A 87 4.09 3.36 -2.72
N ASN A 88 4.38 4.57 -2.24
CA ASN A 88 4.65 4.85 -0.84
C ASN A 88 3.52 5.68 -0.25
N ILE A 89 2.87 5.18 0.81
CA ILE A 89 1.79 5.86 1.52
C ILE A 89 2.22 6.14 2.96
N SER A 90 2.27 7.41 3.30
CA SER A 90 2.62 7.92 4.64
C SER A 90 1.51 8.72 5.30
N SER A 91 0.44 9.03 4.57
CA SER A 91 -0.82 9.57 5.06
C SER A 91 -1.86 9.57 3.92
N GLY A 92 -3.08 10.03 4.20
CA GLY A 92 -4.18 10.14 3.24
C GLY A 92 -5.08 8.91 3.19
N SER A 93 -5.97 8.86 2.20
CA SER A 93 -6.96 7.79 2.05
C SER A 93 -6.95 7.20 0.64
N VAL A 94 -6.87 5.88 0.52
CA VAL A 94 -6.93 5.16 -0.75
C VAL A 94 -8.06 4.13 -0.73
N SER A 95 -8.98 4.16 -1.69
CA SER A 95 -10.05 3.14 -1.71
C SER A 95 -9.52 1.80 -2.20
N ILE A 96 -8.74 1.76 -3.29
CA ILE A 96 -8.13 0.54 -3.82
C ILE A 96 -6.66 0.79 -4.12
N LEU A 97 -5.80 0.00 -3.50
CA LEU A 97 -4.35 0.04 -3.70
C LEU A 97 -3.90 -1.30 -4.29
N ALA A 98 -3.36 -1.30 -5.51
CA ALA A 98 -3.07 -2.52 -6.24
C ALA A 98 -1.62 -2.56 -6.72
N ALA A 99 -0.94 -3.68 -6.50
CA ALA A 99 0.38 -3.99 -7.04
C ALA A 99 0.31 -5.22 -7.93
N ASP A 100 0.89 -5.10 -9.12
CA ASP A 100 0.96 -6.12 -10.16
C ASP A 100 2.39 -6.29 -10.69
N ASP A 101 2.64 -7.45 -11.32
CA ASP A 101 3.92 -7.92 -11.87
C ASP A 101 5.06 -8.09 -10.87
N SER A 102 5.77 -7.04 -10.51
CA SER A 102 6.95 -7.05 -9.61
C SER A 102 7.05 -5.74 -8.84
N SER A 103 5.89 -5.14 -8.55
CA SER A 103 5.81 -3.81 -7.97
C SER A 103 5.81 -3.85 -6.45
N THR A 104 6.01 -2.69 -5.83
CA THR A 104 6.11 -2.58 -4.37
C THR A 104 5.13 -1.55 -3.82
N ILE A 105 4.35 -1.94 -2.83
CA ILE A 105 3.56 -1.03 -1.98
C ILE A 105 4.22 -0.93 -0.60
N ASN A 106 4.41 0.28 -0.10
CA ASN A 106 4.81 0.55 1.27
C ASN A 106 3.75 1.42 1.97
N LEU A 107 3.07 0.87 2.97
CA LEU A 107 2.07 1.55 3.79
C LEU A 107 2.63 1.76 5.21
N SER A 108 2.84 3.01 5.60
CA SER A 108 3.35 3.39 6.93
C SER A 108 2.31 4.12 7.78
N SER A 109 1.31 4.75 7.15
CA SER A 109 0.16 5.38 7.81
C SER A 109 -0.92 5.69 6.76
N GLY A 110 -2.01 6.32 7.17
CA GLY A 110 -3.19 6.59 6.33
C GLY A 110 -4.24 5.48 6.40
N THR A 111 -5.24 5.55 5.52
CA THR A 111 -6.35 4.60 5.46
C THR A 111 -6.41 3.97 4.08
N VAL A 112 -6.53 2.65 4.02
CA VAL A 112 -6.73 1.91 2.77
C VAL A 112 -7.93 0.97 2.89
N ALA A 113 -8.89 1.08 1.97
CA ALA A 113 -10.09 0.24 2.05
C ALA A 113 -9.87 -1.16 1.45
N ARG A 114 -9.02 -1.31 0.44
CA ARG A 114 -8.69 -2.60 -0.17
C ARG A 114 -7.26 -2.60 -0.70
N ILE A 115 -6.56 -3.71 -0.49
CA ILE A 115 -5.24 -3.93 -1.10
C ILE A 115 -5.26 -5.19 -1.94
N ASP A 116 -4.78 -5.07 -3.17
CA ASP A 116 -4.60 -6.17 -4.10
C ASP A 116 -3.10 -6.33 -4.37
N THR A 117 -2.55 -7.54 -4.21
CA THR A 117 -1.14 -7.83 -4.52
C THR A 117 -1.06 -9.06 -5.41
N PHE A 118 -0.52 -8.89 -6.62
CA PHE A 118 -0.50 -9.90 -7.69
C PHE A 118 0.90 -10.05 -8.29
N GLY A 119 1.10 -11.10 -9.10
CA GLY A 119 2.38 -11.44 -9.71
C GLY A 119 3.45 -11.78 -8.66
N TYR A 120 4.63 -11.19 -8.81
CA TYR A 120 5.77 -11.23 -7.88
C TYR A 120 5.85 -9.97 -7.01
N SER A 121 4.73 -9.26 -6.83
CA SER A 121 4.71 -8.00 -6.10
C SER A 121 4.86 -8.18 -4.59
N THR A 122 5.29 -7.12 -3.92
CA THR A 122 5.43 -7.07 -2.46
C THR A 122 4.66 -5.90 -1.85
N THR A 123 3.88 -6.18 -0.81
CA THR A 123 3.21 -5.16 0.00
C THR A 123 3.77 -5.19 1.42
N ASN A 124 4.32 -4.06 1.89
CA ASN A 124 4.83 -3.89 3.26
C ASN A 124 3.93 -2.94 4.04
N ILE A 125 3.44 -3.39 5.20
CA ILE A 125 2.51 -2.64 6.04
C ILE A 125 3.11 -2.49 7.44
N SER A 126 3.50 -1.27 7.79
CA SER A 126 4.10 -0.93 9.09
C SER A 126 3.19 -0.06 9.97
N GLY A 127 2.10 0.46 9.39
CA GLY A 127 1.11 1.28 10.08
C GLY A 127 -0.09 1.56 9.18
N GLY A 128 -0.97 2.45 9.65
CA GLY A 128 -2.20 2.80 8.96
C GLY A 128 -3.39 1.90 9.31
N ASN A 129 -4.53 2.22 8.73
CA ASN A 129 -5.79 1.52 8.95
C ASN A 129 -6.28 0.85 7.67
N ILE A 130 -6.48 -0.46 7.74
CA ILE A 130 -7.02 -1.27 6.66
C ILE A 130 -8.46 -1.60 7.00
N SER A 131 -9.39 -0.99 6.27
CA SER A 131 -10.83 -1.09 6.60
C SER A 131 -11.59 -2.15 5.81
N GLY A 132 -10.96 -2.80 4.83
CA GLY A 132 -11.61 -3.83 4.03
C GLY A 132 -10.65 -4.94 3.61
N ASN A 133 -10.92 -5.56 2.47
CA ASN A 133 -10.34 -6.84 2.11
C ASN A 133 -8.90 -6.70 1.60
N LEU A 134 -8.07 -7.72 1.88
CA LEU A 134 -6.80 -7.91 1.17
C LEU A 134 -6.88 -9.14 0.27
N TYR A 135 -6.40 -8.99 -0.95
CA TYR A 135 -6.31 -10.04 -1.95
C TYR A 135 -4.86 -10.24 -2.31
N LEU A 136 -4.40 -11.48 -2.21
CA LEU A 136 -3.08 -11.88 -2.65
C LEU A 136 -3.23 -13.06 -3.60
N ASN A 137 -2.51 -13.00 -4.71
CA ASN A 137 -2.47 -14.09 -5.69
C ASN A 137 -1.06 -14.31 -6.25
N ASP A 138 -0.92 -15.37 -7.05
CA ASP A 138 0.29 -15.75 -7.76
C ASP A 138 1.47 -16.03 -6.80
N TYR A 139 2.60 -15.32 -6.94
CA TYR A 139 3.81 -15.45 -6.12
C TYR A 139 4.02 -14.22 -5.23
N SER A 140 2.93 -13.51 -4.91
CA SER A 140 2.99 -12.24 -4.20
C SER A 140 3.30 -12.40 -2.72
N ASN A 141 3.85 -11.34 -2.12
CA ASN A 141 4.20 -11.30 -0.71
C ASN A 141 3.54 -10.12 0.00
N MET A 142 3.00 -10.36 1.19
CA MET A 142 2.52 -9.30 2.08
C MET A 142 3.13 -9.43 3.46
N ASN A 143 3.74 -8.36 3.95
CA ASN A 143 4.44 -8.33 5.23
C ASN A 143 3.80 -7.32 6.17
N PHE A 144 3.41 -7.78 7.36
CA PHE A 144 2.83 -6.95 8.41
C PHE A 144 3.79 -6.74 9.57
N PHE A 145 4.10 -5.48 9.84
CA PHE A 145 4.92 -5.03 10.98
C PHE A 145 4.11 -4.17 11.96
N GLY A 146 2.92 -3.72 11.55
CA GLY A 146 2.06 -2.83 12.31
C GLY A 146 0.73 -2.55 11.59
N GLY A 147 -0.01 -1.56 12.09
CA GLY A 147 -1.30 -1.14 11.55
C GLY A 147 -2.50 -1.72 12.30
N THR A 148 -3.70 -1.32 11.86
CA THR A 148 -4.98 -1.81 12.39
C THR A 148 -5.83 -2.41 11.29
N PHE A 149 -6.57 -3.46 11.63
CA PHE A 149 -7.51 -4.12 10.76
C PHE A 149 -8.92 -3.92 11.30
N ASN A 150 -9.78 -3.29 10.50
CA ASN A 150 -11.20 -3.15 10.80
C ASN A 150 -12.07 -3.98 9.83
N GLY A 151 -11.46 -4.67 8.88
CA GLY A 151 -12.12 -5.47 7.86
C GLY A 151 -11.87 -6.98 7.97
N LEU A 152 -12.43 -7.72 7.02
CA LEU A 152 -12.23 -9.15 6.86
C LEU A 152 -10.91 -9.36 6.09
N LEU A 153 -9.97 -10.12 6.66
CA LEU A 153 -8.92 -10.73 5.84
C LEU A 153 -9.42 -12.09 5.33
N SER A 154 -8.87 -12.71 4.31
CA SER A 154 -8.26 -12.24 3.09
C SER A 154 -8.32 -13.45 2.20
N ASN A 155 -8.54 -13.23 0.91
CA ASN A 155 -8.51 -14.35 -0.01
C ASN A 155 -7.07 -14.50 -0.50
N PHE A 156 -6.35 -15.42 0.15
CA PHE A 156 -5.00 -15.80 -0.24
C PHE A 156 -5.11 -16.96 -1.23
N TYR A 157 -4.62 -16.73 -2.43
CA TYR A 157 -4.65 -17.68 -3.54
C TYR A 157 -3.23 -18.03 -3.98
N ASP A 158 -3.12 -19.18 -4.66
CA ASP A 158 -1.89 -19.68 -5.27
C ASP A 158 -0.69 -19.68 -4.31
N PHE A 159 0.53 -19.47 -4.81
CA PHE A 159 1.78 -19.52 -4.05
C PHE A 159 2.07 -18.22 -3.27
N SER A 160 1.03 -17.44 -2.95
CA SER A 160 1.19 -16.18 -2.22
C SER A 160 1.56 -16.43 -0.75
N THR A 161 2.33 -15.49 -0.19
CA THR A 161 2.78 -15.55 1.20
C THR A 161 2.38 -14.31 1.97
N THR A 162 1.75 -14.51 3.13
CA THR A 162 1.50 -13.46 4.11
C THR A 162 2.32 -13.71 5.37
N THR A 163 3.09 -12.73 5.82
CA THR A 163 3.91 -12.85 7.04
C THR A 163 3.50 -11.81 8.07
N PHE A 164 3.20 -12.26 9.29
CA PHE A 164 2.93 -11.38 10.43
C PHE A 164 4.16 -11.30 11.34
N HIS A 165 4.78 -10.13 11.40
CA HIS A 165 5.94 -9.84 12.26
C HIS A 165 5.45 -9.28 13.61
N GLY A 166 5.09 -10.19 14.51
CA GLY A 166 4.54 -9.87 15.82
C GLY A 166 5.00 -10.84 16.90
N LYS A 167 4.28 -10.85 18.03
CA LYS A 167 4.46 -11.74 19.17
C LYS A 167 3.11 -12.11 19.77
N ASN A 168 3.11 -13.10 20.66
CA ASN A 168 1.91 -13.51 21.42
C ASN A 168 0.72 -13.87 20.52
N PHE A 169 0.98 -14.62 19.46
CA PHE A 169 -0.05 -15.04 18.51
C PHE A 169 -1.06 -15.98 19.16
N ASN A 170 -2.34 -15.80 18.83
CA ASN A 170 -3.44 -16.64 19.26
C ASN A 170 -4.31 -17.02 18.06
N CYS A 171 -4.44 -18.33 17.84
CA CYS A 171 -5.29 -18.93 16.83
C CYS A 171 -6.67 -19.18 17.44
N GLY A 172 -7.67 -18.44 16.97
CA GLY A 172 -9.07 -18.68 17.30
C GLY A 172 -9.60 -19.99 16.71
N SER A 173 -10.87 -20.28 16.97
CA SER A 173 -11.54 -21.48 16.45
C SER A 173 -11.41 -21.59 14.93
N GLY A 174 -11.07 -22.78 14.44
CA GLY A 174 -10.87 -23.09 13.02
C GLY A 174 -9.45 -22.86 12.50
N LEU A 175 -8.59 -22.17 13.27
CA LEU A 175 -7.17 -22.02 12.95
C LEU A 175 -6.32 -23.02 13.71
N THR A 176 -5.31 -23.55 13.03
CA THR A 176 -4.28 -24.40 13.63
C THR A 176 -2.89 -23.92 13.22
N LEU A 177 -1.92 -24.12 14.11
CA LEU A 177 -0.52 -23.81 13.84
C LEU A 177 0.23 -25.11 13.52
N ASN A 178 0.86 -25.18 12.35
CA ASN A 178 1.74 -26.26 11.95
C ASN A 178 3.15 -25.69 11.74
N GLY A 179 3.99 -25.78 12.78
CA GLY A 179 5.28 -25.10 12.81
C GLY A 179 5.11 -23.58 12.79
N ASN A 180 5.64 -22.93 11.74
CA ASN A 180 5.49 -21.48 11.52
C ASN A 180 4.30 -21.12 10.62
N ARG A 181 3.54 -22.11 10.14
CA ARG A 181 2.44 -21.92 9.19
C ARG A 181 1.08 -21.97 9.87
N ILE A 182 0.21 -21.02 9.55
CA ILE A 182 -1.20 -21.02 9.97
C ILE A 182 -2.04 -21.72 8.90
N LEU A 183 -2.90 -22.64 9.35
CA LEU A 183 -3.82 -23.42 8.53
C LEU A 183 -5.26 -23.17 8.96
N GLY A 184 -6.19 -23.31 8.00
CA GLY A 184 -7.63 -23.17 8.24
C GLY A 184 -8.15 -21.74 8.09
N THR A 185 -9.34 -21.50 8.65
CA THR A 185 -10.05 -20.21 8.64
C THR A 185 -10.49 -19.86 10.05
N GLY A 186 -10.58 -18.57 10.38
CA GLY A 186 -10.92 -18.11 11.73
C GLY A 186 -10.13 -16.87 12.16
N ILE A 187 -10.21 -16.51 13.44
CA ILE A 187 -9.60 -15.27 13.94
C ILE A 187 -8.16 -15.52 14.38
N LEU A 188 -7.20 -14.94 13.67
CA LEU A 188 -5.82 -14.82 14.11
C LEU A 188 -5.65 -13.51 14.88
N SER A 189 -5.04 -13.55 16.05
CA SER A 189 -4.73 -12.35 16.82
C SER A 189 -3.33 -12.38 17.38
N GLY A 190 -2.84 -11.23 17.84
CA GLY A 190 -1.51 -11.12 18.45
C GLY A 190 -1.18 -9.71 18.88
N GLN A 191 0.11 -9.46 19.08
CA GLN A 191 0.66 -8.15 19.35
C GLN A 191 1.76 -7.82 18.34
N TRP A 192 1.82 -6.56 17.89
CA TRP A 192 2.99 -6.05 17.19
C TRP A 192 4.18 -5.98 18.14
N LEU A 193 5.39 -5.78 17.60
CA LEU A 193 6.61 -5.70 18.42
C LEU A 193 6.56 -4.55 19.45
N ASN A 194 5.86 -3.45 19.11
CA ASN A 194 5.60 -2.32 20.00
C ASN A 194 4.55 -2.59 21.10
N GLY A 195 3.93 -3.78 21.13
CA GLY A 195 2.93 -4.18 22.11
C GLY A 195 1.47 -3.87 21.73
N THR A 196 1.22 -3.13 20.66
CA THR A 196 -0.15 -2.87 20.17
C THR A 196 -0.80 -4.19 19.75
N THR A 197 -1.99 -4.47 20.29
CA THR A 197 -2.77 -5.67 19.94
C THR A 197 -3.43 -5.53 18.58
N TRP A 198 -3.56 -6.65 17.88
CA TRP A 198 -4.30 -6.74 16.63
C TRP A 198 -5.06 -8.06 16.58
N SER A 199 -6.12 -8.09 15.78
CA SER A 199 -6.93 -9.26 15.54
C SER A 199 -7.45 -9.21 14.11
N VAL A 200 -7.58 -10.38 13.51
CA VAL A 200 -7.91 -10.47 12.11
C VAL A 200 -8.57 -11.78 11.73
N ASN A 201 -9.67 -11.71 11.01
CA ASN A 201 -10.40 -12.89 10.54
C ASN A 201 -9.78 -13.37 9.23
N ILE A 202 -9.41 -14.64 9.12
CA ILE A 202 -8.94 -15.32 7.90
C ILE A 202 -10.13 -16.08 7.33
N MET A 203 -10.73 -15.57 6.25
CA MET A 203 -11.91 -16.17 5.63
C MET A 203 -11.60 -17.27 4.61
N TYR A 204 -10.50 -17.14 3.87
CA TYR A 204 -10.12 -18.07 2.82
C TYR A 204 -8.61 -18.23 2.77
N ASN A 205 -8.15 -19.47 2.69
CA ASN A 205 -6.73 -19.79 2.62
C ASN A 205 -6.58 -20.96 1.66
N ASP A 206 -6.12 -20.68 0.44
CA ASP A 206 -5.81 -21.74 -0.52
C ASP A 206 -4.75 -22.69 0.10
N PRO A 207 -4.85 -24.01 -0.08
CA PRO A 207 -3.83 -24.95 0.37
C PRO A 207 -2.39 -24.64 -0.08
N THR A 208 -2.23 -23.91 -1.18
CA THR A 208 -0.93 -23.46 -1.71
C THR A 208 -0.45 -22.14 -1.09
N ALA A 209 -1.36 -21.32 -0.57
CA ALA A 209 -1.02 -20.07 0.08
C ALA A 209 -0.45 -20.31 1.49
N THR A 210 0.46 -19.44 1.90
CA THR A 210 1.18 -19.59 3.16
C THR A 210 1.02 -18.38 4.04
N ILE A 211 0.58 -18.59 5.28
CA ILE A 211 0.54 -17.57 6.32
C ILE A 211 1.62 -17.91 7.36
N LEU A 212 2.61 -17.04 7.52
CA LEU A 212 3.81 -17.27 8.34
C LEU A 212 3.85 -16.41 9.59
N ILE A 213 4.34 -17.01 10.66
CA ILE A 213 4.80 -16.34 11.88
C ILE A 213 6.31 -16.60 12.02
N PRO A 214 7.18 -15.58 11.91
CA PRO A 214 8.61 -15.76 12.08
C PRO A 214 8.93 -16.35 13.46
N GLU A 215 9.78 -17.38 13.51
CA GLU A 215 10.20 -17.94 14.78
C GLU A 215 10.96 -16.90 15.62
N PRO A 216 10.75 -16.86 16.95
CA PRO A 216 11.47 -15.95 17.85
C PRO A 216 13.00 -16.07 17.74
N ALA A 217 13.51 -17.26 17.36
CA ALA A 217 14.93 -17.52 17.22
C ALA A 217 15.59 -16.71 16.09
N THR A 218 14.88 -16.41 15.00
CA THR A 218 15.42 -15.60 13.91
C THR A 218 15.71 -14.17 14.34
N LEU A 219 14.82 -13.59 15.18
CA LEU A 219 15.02 -12.27 15.76
C LEU A 219 16.18 -12.27 16.76
N LEU A 220 16.29 -13.32 17.57
CA LEU A 220 17.38 -13.50 18.51
C LEU A 220 18.72 -13.61 17.77
N LEU A 221 18.78 -14.39 16.68
CA LEU A 221 19.97 -14.58 15.87
C LEU A 221 20.39 -13.29 15.14
N PHE A 222 19.44 -12.51 14.61
CA PHE A 222 19.73 -11.19 14.05
C PHE A 222 20.26 -10.21 15.10
N GLY A 223 19.67 -10.22 16.30
CA GLY A 223 20.15 -9.43 17.43
C GLY A 223 21.59 -9.80 17.83
N PHE A 224 21.89 -11.08 17.99
CA PHE A 224 23.23 -11.55 18.33
C PHE A 224 24.24 -11.26 17.20
N GLY A 225 23.86 -11.45 15.93
CA GLY A 225 24.69 -11.12 14.78
C GLY A 225 25.05 -9.63 14.72
N ALA A 226 24.08 -8.73 14.93
CA ALA A 226 24.31 -7.29 14.97
C ALA A 226 25.23 -6.87 16.14
N VAL A 227 25.07 -7.48 17.32
CA VAL A 227 25.94 -7.24 18.48
C VAL A 227 27.37 -7.72 18.21
N MET A 228 27.55 -8.89 17.59
CA MET A 228 28.88 -9.40 17.24
C MET A 228 29.59 -8.55 16.17
N LEU A 229 28.84 -7.96 15.22
CA LEU A 229 29.40 -7.06 14.22
C LEU A 229 29.82 -5.70 14.81
N ARG A 230 29.10 -5.18 15.82
CA ARG A 230 29.47 -3.93 16.50
C ARG A 230 30.78 -4.06 17.29
N LYS A 231 31.08 -5.26 17.79
CA LYS A 231 32.30 -5.52 18.58
C LYS A 231 33.59 -5.61 17.74
N LYS A 232 33.49 -5.69 16.42
CA LYS A 232 34.65 -5.76 15.50
C LYS A 232 35.12 -4.40 14.96
N ARG A 233 34.52 -3.29 15.38
CA ARG A 233 34.88 -1.92 14.94
C ARG A 233 35.46 -1.03 16.07
N LEU A 234 35.87 -1.62 17.18
CA LEU A 234 36.68 -1.01 18.24
C LEU A 234 37.94 -1.84 18.41
#